data_AF-A0A165L5Z1-F1
#
_entry.id   AF-A0A165L5Z1-F1
#
_cell.length_a   1.000
_cell.length_b   1.000
_cell.length_c   1.000
_cell.angle_alpha   90.00
_cell.angle_beta   90.00
_cell.angle_gamma   90.00
#
_symmetry.space_group_name_H-M   'P 1'
#
loop_
_entity.id
_entity.type
_entity.pdbx_description
1 polymer ?
#
loop_
_entity_poly.entity_id
_entity_poly.type
_entity_poly.pdbx_seq_one_letter_code
_entity_poly.pdbx_strand_id
1 'polypeptide(L)'
;MTFLRTRLWTPRDSSLARYATPEEEEEYWNRTIEARRRLYASNANSTAANIPLVQFYVPKLLPPYRGSAGRRALDNAEEYMISAKTFCKWHHMVFCGPLHPTLKKADKLMRNYSSRDRREMRRIARMLTDEEVFARKNPWTPVYRDIWRRWLETKGPDIVISFE
;
A
#
# COMPACT_ATOMS: atom_id res chain seq x y z
N MET A 1 -33.76 -4.40 -30.89
CA MET A 1 -32.34 -4.20 -30.52
C MET A 1 -31.97 -5.22 -29.46
N THR A 2 -31.30 -6.30 -29.84
CA THR A 2 -30.94 -7.42 -28.95
C THR A 2 -29.45 -7.37 -28.63
N PHE A 3 -29.12 -7.13 -27.37
CA PHE A 3 -27.74 -7.17 -26.87
C PHE A 3 -27.28 -8.63 -26.76
N LEU A 4 -26.34 -9.05 -27.62
CA LEU A 4 -25.67 -10.34 -27.47
C LEU A 4 -24.66 -10.24 -26.32
N ARG A 5 -25.04 -10.83 -25.20
CA ARG A 5 -24.25 -10.97 -23.98
C ARG A 5 -23.09 -11.94 -24.26
N THR A 6 -21.91 -11.42 -24.59
CA THR A 6 -20.69 -12.24 -24.69
C THR A 6 -20.34 -12.78 -23.31
N ARG A 7 -20.68 -14.04 -23.06
CA ARG A 7 -20.16 -14.79 -21.91
C ARG A 7 -18.66 -14.99 -22.13
N LEU A 8 -17.84 -14.20 -21.45
CA LEU A 8 -16.43 -14.52 -21.26
C LEU A 8 -16.37 -15.83 -20.44
N TRP A 9 -16.14 -16.93 -21.14
CA TRP A 9 -15.75 -18.19 -20.49
C TRP A 9 -14.33 -18.00 -19.96
N THR A 10 -14.19 -17.68 -18.68
CA THR A 10 -12.95 -17.97 -17.96
C THR A 10 -13.19 -19.28 -17.20
N PRO A 11 -12.46 -20.36 -17.51
CA PRO A 11 -12.48 -21.52 -16.65
C PRO A 11 -11.93 -21.09 -15.30
N ARG A 12 -12.77 -21.21 -14.28
CA ARG A 12 -12.39 -21.10 -12.88
C ARG A 12 -11.72 -22.40 -12.48
N ASP A 13 -10.50 -22.63 -12.98
CA ASP A 13 -9.60 -23.59 -12.35
C ASP A 13 -8.14 -23.27 -12.64
N SER A 14 -7.45 -22.91 -11.57
CA SER A 14 -6.03 -22.60 -11.50
C SER A 14 -5.24 -23.90 -11.31
N SER A 15 -5.26 -24.77 -12.32
CA SER A 15 -4.16 -25.71 -12.51
C SER A 15 -3.52 -25.34 -13.83
N LEU A 16 -2.20 -25.17 -13.85
CA LEU A 16 -1.44 -25.01 -15.09
C LEU A 16 -1.88 -26.15 -16.02
N ALA A 17 -2.68 -25.82 -17.04
CA ALA A 17 -3.35 -26.75 -17.92
C ALA A 17 -2.29 -27.57 -18.67
N ARG A 18 -1.89 -28.68 -18.04
CA ARG A 18 -1.06 -29.70 -18.65
C ARG A 18 -2.04 -30.63 -19.36
N TYR A 19 -1.85 -30.82 -20.67
CA TYR A 19 -2.66 -31.75 -21.45
C TYR A 19 -2.72 -33.11 -20.75
N ALA A 20 -3.91 -33.72 -20.66
CA ALA A 20 -4.06 -34.97 -19.92
C ALA A 20 -3.39 -36.13 -20.68
N THR A 21 -3.33 -36.04 -22.01
CA THR A 21 -2.65 -36.99 -22.90
C THR A 21 -1.87 -36.27 -24.00
N PRO A 22 -0.85 -36.92 -24.60
CA PRO A 22 -0.12 -36.36 -25.75
C PRO A 22 -1.02 -36.19 -26.99
N GLU A 23 -2.06 -37.02 -27.13
CA GLU A 23 -3.02 -36.94 -28.23
C GLU A 23 -3.87 -35.66 -28.14
N GLU A 24 -4.28 -35.26 -26.93
CA GLU A 24 -5.00 -34.00 -26.70
C GLU A 24 -4.14 -32.77 -27.03
N GLU A 25 -2.83 -32.84 -26.76
CA GLU A 25 -1.88 -31.79 -27.11
C GLU A 25 -1.79 -31.64 -28.63
N GLU A 26 -1.66 -32.74 -29.36
CA GLU A 26 -1.60 -32.74 -30.82
C GLU A 26 -2.91 -32.20 -31.43
N GLU A 27 -4.06 -32.60 -30.90
CA GLU A 27 -5.36 -32.09 -31.36
C GLU A 27 -5.50 -30.57 -31.09
N TYR A 28 -5.03 -30.10 -29.94
CA TYR A 28 -4.97 -28.67 -29.64
C TYR A 28 -4.10 -27.90 -30.64
N TRP A 29 -2.91 -28.43 -30.96
CA TRP A 29 -2.01 -27.82 -31.93
C TRP A 29 -2.60 -27.82 -33.35
N ASN A 30 -3.27 -28.90 -33.74
CA ASN A 30 -3.96 -28.97 -35.04
C ASN A 30 -5.09 -27.94 -35.13
N ARG A 31 -5.93 -27.81 -34.09
CA ARG A 31 -7.01 -26.82 -34.03
C ARG A 31 -6.49 -25.38 -34.04
N THR A 32 -5.37 -25.10 -33.36
CA THR A 32 -4.75 -23.76 -33.38
C THR A 32 -4.16 -23.41 -34.74
N ILE A 33 -3.58 -24.37 -35.47
CA ILE A 33 -3.11 -24.17 -36.86
C ILE A 33 -4.29 -23.85 -37.78
N GLU A 34 -5.41 -24.57 -37.68
CA GLU A 34 -6.61 -24.28 -38.47
C GLU A 34 -7.21 -22.91 -38.14
N ALA A 35 -7.33 -22.58 -36.85
CA ALA A 35 -7.80 -21.28 -36.41
C ALA A 35 -6.89 -20.15 -36.92
N ARG A 36 -5.57 -20.35 -36.87
CA ARG A 36 -4.58 -19.43 -37.44
C ARG A 36 -4.81 -19.27 -38.95
N ARG A 37 -4.97 -20.34 -39.73
CA ARG A 37 -5.26 -20.24 -41.17
C ARG A 37 -6.54 -19.45 -41.45
N ARG A 38 -7.60 -19.63 -40.66
CA ARG A 38 -8.84 -18.84 -40.76
C ARG A 38 -8.63 -17.36 -40.45
N LEU A 39 -7.83 -17.03 -39.44
CA LEU A 39 -7.48 -15.65 -39.10
C LEU A 39 -6.63 -14.99 -40.18
N TYR A 40 -5.67 -15.71 -40.78
CA TYR A 40 -4.85 -15.21 -41.88
C TYR A 40 -5.64 -15.03 -43.18
N ALA A 41 -6.68 -15.85 -43.41
CA ALA A 41 -7.61 -15.68 -44.54
C ALA A 41 -8.60 -14.51 -44.33
N SER A 42 -8.71 -13.98 -43.11
CA SER A 42 -9.52 -12.79 -42.83
C SER A 42 -8.79 -11.55 -43.30
N ASN A 43 -9.48 -10.72 -44.08
CA ASN A 43 -8.97 -9.45 -44.61
C ASN A 43 -8.73 -8.38 -43.53
N ALA A 44 -8.69 -8.76 -42.24
CA ALA A 44 -8.40 -7.87 -41.12
C ALA A 44 -6.98 -7.29 -41.14
N ASN A 45 -6.07 -7.86 -41.95
CA ASN A 45 -4.74 -7.29 -42.25
C ASN A 45 -4.72 -6.40 -43.50
N SER A 46 -5.83 -6.28 -44.25
CA SER A 46 -5.99 -5.29 -45.32
C SER A 46 -6.15 -3.91 -44.68
N THR A 47 -5.06 -3.40 -44.13
CA THR A 47 -4.96 -2.04 -43.65
C THR A 47 -5.19 -1.11 -44.84
N ALA A 48 -6.20 -0.25 -44.75
CA ALA A 48 -6.34 0.85 -45.69
C ALA A 48 -5.02 1.64 -45.70
N ALA A 49 -4.54 2.02 -46.88
CA ALA A 49 -3.22 2.65 -47.08
C ALA A 49 -2.95 3.91 -46.22
N ASN A 50 -3.99 4.46 -45.58
CA ASN A 50 -3.96 5.65 -44.75
C ASN A 50 -3.86 5.39 -43.24
N ILE A 51 -3.75 4.14 -42.77
CA ILE A 51 -3.59 3.85 -41.35
C ILE A 51 -2.10 3.63 -41.06
N PRO A 52 -1.43 4.52 -40.30
CA PRO A 52 -0.03 4.31 -39.97
C PRO A 52 0.12 3.01 -39.19
N LEU A 53 0.87 2.07 -39.78
CA LEU A 53 1.21 0.81 -39.14
C LEU A 53 2.06 1.14 -37.92
N VAL A 54 1.50 0.98 -36.71
CA VAL A 54 2.23 1.17 -35.46
C VAL A 54 3.22 0.02 -35.33
N GLN A 55 4.43 0.20 -35.88
CA GLN A 55 5.48 -0.83 -35.94
C GLN A 55 5.94 -1.27 -34.53
N PHE A 56 5.75 -0.41 -33.53
CA PHE A 56 6.13 -0.68 -32.15
C PHE A 56 5.11 -0.03 -31.22
N TYR A 57 4.30 -0.85 -30.56
CA TYR A 57 3.52 -0.39 -29.42
C TYR A 57 4.49 -0.30 -28.24
N VAL A 58 4.93 0.92 -27.91
CA VAL A 58 5.56 1.18 -26.62
C VAL A 58 4.41 1.41 -25.64
N PRO A 59 4.04 0.42 -24.79
CA PRO A 59 3.09 0.69 -23.73
C PRO A 59 3.60 1.90 -22.95
N LYS A 60 2.77 2.93 -22.79
CA LYS A 60 3.05 4.00 -21.84
C LYS A 60 3.23 3.32 -20.48
N LEU A 61 4.49 3.16 -20.07
CA LEU A 61 4.81 2.79 -18.71
C LEU A 61 4.06 3.80 -17.85
N LEU A 62 3.21 3.27 -16.97
CA LEU A 62 2.50 4.08 -16.00
C LEU A 62 3.51 5.05 -15.37
N PRO A 63 3.14 6.33 -15.16
CA PRO A 63 4.04 7.29 -14.54
C PRO A 63 4.71 6.65 -13.32
N PRO A 64 5.98 6.96 -13.02
CA PRO A 64 6.75 6.29 -11.98
C PRO A 64 6.27 6.65 -10.56
N TYR A 65 4.98 6.55 -10.27
CA TYR A 65 4.40 6.64 -8.93
C TYR A 65 4.81 5.46 -8.02
N ARG A 66 5.55 4.47 -8.54
CA ARG A 66 6.09 3.32 -7.78
C ARG A 66 7.62 3.28 -7.63
N GLY A 67 8.36 4.30 -8.06
CA GLY A 67 9.82 4.23 -8.13
C GLY A 67 10.59 4.37 -6.82
N SER A 68 10.05 5.07 -5.82
CA SER A 68 10.82 5.37 -4.59
C SER A 68 10.00 5.40 -3.29
N ALA A 69 8.66 5.35 -3.38
CA ALA A 69 7.78 5.34 -2.21
C ALA A 69 7.45 3.92 -1.68
N GLY A 70 7.77 2.87 -2.45
CA GLY A 70 7.27 1.50 -2.20
C GLY A 70 7.66 0.91 -0.84
N ARG A 71 8.86 1.19 -0.32
CA ARG A 71 9.26 0.66 0.99
C ARG A 71 8.62 1.39 2.17
N ARG A 72 8.33 2.70 2.04
CA ARG A 72 7.73 3.48 3.15
C ARG A 72 6.20 3.39 3.15
N ALA A 73 5.56 3.25 1.98
CA ALA A 73 4.11 3.17 1.89
C ALA A 73 3.54 1.82 2.35
N LEU A 74 4.24 0.71 2.07
CA LEU A 74 3.80 -0.62 2.49
C LEU A 74 3.94 -0.83 4.00
N ASP A 75 4.95 -0.21 4.61
CA ASP A 75 5.21 -0.25 6.06
C ASP A 75 4.23 0.62 6.88
N ASN A 76 3.37 1.41 6.21
CA ASN A 76 2.26 2.14 6.83
C ASN A 76 0.94 1.34 6.86
N ALA A 77 0.88 0.19 6.17
CA ALA A 77 -0.35 -0.60 6.05
C ALA A 77 -0.63 -1.49 7.27
N GLU A 78 0.41 -1.81 8.06
CA GLU A 78 0.21 -2.53 9.32
C GLU A 78 -0.30 -1.59 10.42
N GLU A 79 -1.41 -1.98 11.02
CA GLU A 79 -2.06 -1.24 12.10
C GLU A 79 -1.17 -1.27 13.37
N TYR A 80 -0.29 -0.27 13.47
CA TYR A 80 0.66 -0.21 14.57
C TYR A 80 -0.01 0.25 15.86
N MET A 81 -0.14 -0.65 16.83
CA MET A 81 -0.69 -0.36 18.15
C MET A 81 0.41 -0.13 19.19
N ILE A 82 0.24 0.91 20.01
CA ILE A 82 1.08 1.18 21.19
C ILE A 82 0.27 0.91 22.45
N SER A 83 0.94 0.67 23.58
CA SER A 83 0.25 0.54 24.87
C SER A 83 -0.06 1.91 25.47
N ALA A 84 -1.13 2.02 26.26
CA ALA A 84 -1.48 3.25 26.98
C ALA A 84 -0.33 3.78 27.85
N LYS A 85 0.43 2.89 28.49
CA LYS A 85 1.63 3.26 29.28
C LYS A 85 2.68 3.95 28.44
N THR A 86 2.95 3.43 27.23
CA THR A 86 3.89 4.03 26.28
C THR A 86 3.43 5.43 25.87
N PHE A 87 2.13 5.59 25.61
CA PHE A 87 1.56 6.88 25.26
C PHE A 87 1.69 7.90 26.40
N CYS A 88 1.36 7.51 27.63
CA CYS A 88 1.54 8.37 28.80
C CYS A 88 3.00 8.79 28.96
N LYS A 89 3.94 7.84 28.87
CA LYS A 89 5.38 8.11 28.94
C LYS A 89 5.83 9.10 27.88
N TRP A 90 5.49 8.84 26.62
CA TRP A 90 5.77 9.76 25.52
C TRP A 90 5.20 11.17 25.80
N HIS A 91 3.97 11.26 26.29
CA HIS A 91 3.34 12.53 26.60
C HIS A 91 4.06 13.29 27.73
N HIS A 92 4.57 12.59 28.75
CA HIS A 92 5.41 13.18 29.79
C HIS A 92 6.74 13.71 29.25
N MET A 93 7.31 13.04 28.25
CA MET A 93 8.55 13.49 27.61
C MET A 93 8.34 14.71 26.70
N VAL A 94 7.24 14.74 25.95
CA VAL A 94 7.02 15.75 24.89
C VAL A 94 6.32 17.01 25.37
N PHE A 95 5.42 16.90 26.35
CA PHE A 95 4.64 18.04 26.84
C PHE A 95 5.04 18.38 28.27
N CYS A 96 5.29 19.66 28.53
CA CYS A 96 5.55 20.15 29.87
C CYS A 96 4.24 20.35 30.65
N GLY A 97 4.29 20.18 31.96
CA GLY A 97 3.22 20.57 32.89
C GLY A 97 2.70 19.41 33.73
N PRO A 98 1.75 19.68 34.64
CA PRO A 98 1.20 18.65 35.53
C PRO A 98 0.07 17.82 34.89
N LEU A 99 -0.48 18.29 33.76
CA LEU A 99 -1.64 17.69 33.12
C LEU A 99 -1.21 16.63 32.10
N HIS A 100 -1.16 15.40 32.57
CA HIS A 100 -0.87 14.24 31.73
C HIS A 100 -2.09 13.31 31.61
N PRO A 101 -2.26 12.63 30.46
CA PRO A 101 -3.38 11.72 30.27
C PRO A 101 -3.29 10.54 31.23
N THR A 102 -4.42 10.20 31.85
CA THR A 102 -4.57 8.92 32.56
C THR A 102 -4.65 7.77 31.55
N LEU A 103 -4.40 6.53 31.99
CA LEU A 103 -4.45 5.36 31.09
C LEU A 103 -5.77 5.26 30.31
N LYS A 104 -6.92 5.50 30.95
CA LYS A 104 -8.24 5.51 30.29
C LYS A 104 -8.38 6.63 29.24
N LYS A 105 -7.77 7.79 29.49
CA LYS A 105 -7.77 8.92 28.53
C LYS A 105 -6.80 8.65 27.38
N ALA A 106 -5.66 8.03 27.66
CA ALA A 106 -4.66 7.65 26.67
C ALA A 106 -5.28 6.73 25.60
N ASP A 107 -6.02 5.69 26.01
CA ASP A 107 -6.69 4.79 25.05
C ASP A 107 -7.63 5.51 24.08
N LYS A 108 -8.31 6.56 24.56
CA LYS A 108 -9.17 7.40 23.70
C LYS A 108 -8.33 8.28 22.77
N LEU A 109 -7.32 8.95 23.31
CA LEU A 109 -6.47 9.87 22.54
C LEU A 109 -5.64 9.16 21.47
N MET A 110 -5.17 7.95 21.74
CA MET A 110 -4.35 7.15 20.82
C MET A 110 -5.07 6.81 19.51
N ARG A 111 -6.41 6.78 19.51
CA ARG A 111 -7.22 6.55 18.31
C ARG A 111 -7.13 7.71 17.31
N ASN A 112 -6.81 8.91 17.78
CA ASN A 112 -6.73 10.11 16.95
C ASN A 112 -5.40 10.22 16.18
N TYR A 113 -4.45 9.33 16.44
CA TYR A 113 -3.13 9.35 15.83
C TYR A 113 -2.98 8.27 14.76
N SER A 114 -2.27 8.60 13.68
CA SER A 114 -1.98 7.64 12.61
C SER A 114 -1.05 6.51 13.11
N SER A 115 -1.00 5.38 12.39
CA SER A 115 -0.03 4.29 12.66
C SER A 115 1.41 4.80 12.66
N ARG A 116 1.72 5.71 11.73
CA ARG A 116 3.01 6.39 11.60
C ARG A 116 3.34 7.25 12.82
N ASP A 117 2.37 7.96 13.37
CA ASP A 117 2.56 8.72 14.62
C ASP A 117 2.81 7.80 15.80
N ARG A 118 1.99 6.75 15.95
CA ARG A 118 2.14 5.77 17.05
C ARG A 118 3.52 5.10 17.03
N ARG A 119 4.07 4.84 15.84
CA ARG A 119 5.43 4.31 15.70
C ARG A 119 6.49 5.28 16.21
N GLU A 120 6.39 6.55 15.84
CA GLU A 120 7.32 7.57 16.29
C GLU A 120 7.17 7.89 17.78
N MET A 121 5.94 7.90 18.30
CA MET A 121 5.68 8.00 19.74
C MET A 121 6.41 6.91 20.52
N ARG A 122 6.34 5.64 20.05
CA ARG A 122 7.09 4.55 20.67
C ARG A 122 8.60 4.72 20.53
N ARG A 123 9.09 5.23 19.39
CA ARG A 123 10.52 5.52 19.20
C ARG A 123 11.02 6.50 20.25
N ILE A 124 10.32 7.62 20.42
CA ILE A 124 10.65 8.64 21.42
C ILE A 124 10.52 8.07 22.84
N ALA A 125 9.46 7.34 23.15
CA ALA A 125 9.26 6.72 24.47
C ALA A 125 10.35 5.72 24.87
N ARG A 126 11.10 5.18 23.91
CA ARG A 126 12.24 4.28 24.16
C ARG A 126 13.57 5.00 24.38
N MET A 127 13.64 6.32 24.15
CA MET A 127 14.88 7.09 24.30
C MET A 127 15.28 7.31 25.75
N LEU A 128 14.32 7.25 26.67
CA LEU A 128 14.55 7.28 28.12
C LEU A 128 13.98 6.03 28.77
N THR A 129 14.51 5.68 29.92
CA THR A 129 13.94 4.65 30.80
C THR A 129 12.70 5.18 31.53
N ASP A 130 11.86 4.30 32.08
CA ASP A 130 10.68 4.71 32.84
C ASP A 130 11.10 5.47 34.12
N GLU A 131 12.20 5.04 34.73
CA GLU A 131 12.79 5.69 35.91
C GLU A 131 13.17 7.14 35.61
N GLU A 132 13.86 7.41 34.50
CA GLU A 132 14.28 8.76 34.14
C GLU A 132 13.12 9.72 33.83
N VAL A 133 12.01 9.20 33.29
CA VAL A 133 10.83 9.99 32.91
C VAL A 133 9.93 10.27 34.11
N PHE A 134 9.73 9.29 34.98
CA PHE A 134 8.81 9.40 36.12
C PHE A 134 9.52 9.75 37.43
N ALA A 135 10.86 9.71 37.49
CA ALA A 135 11.60 10.18 38.65
C ALA A 135 11.41 11.69 38.84
N ARG A 136 11.07 12.08 40.07
CA ARG A 136 10.90 13.49 40.48
C ARG A 136 12.16 14.35 40.35
N LYS A 137 13.33 13.73 40.11
CA LYS A 137 14.64 14.39 40.18
C LYS A 137 15.09 14.98 38.85
N ASN A 138 14.51 14.55 37.73
CA ASN A 138 14.93 15.05 36.43
C ASN A 138 14.05 16.23 35.99
N PRO A 139 14.63 17.42 35.76
CA PRO A 139 13.87 18.52 35.19
C PRO A 139 13.43 18.15 33.77
N TRP A 140 12.19 18.50 33.41
CA TRP A 140 11.68 18.30 32.07
C TRP A 140 12.54 19.06 31.06
N THR A 141 12.84 18.45 29.90
CA THR A 141 13.64 19.06 28.84
C THR A 141 12.85 19.17 27.54
N PRO A 142 13.00 20.28 26.78
CA PRO A 142 12.30 20.47 25.52
C PRO A 142 12.84 19.61 24.36
N VAL A 143 13.92 18.86 24.57
CA VAL A 143 14.61 18.08 23.53
C VAL A 143 13.65 17.14 22.80
N TYR A 144 12.83 16.38 23.54
CA TYR A 144 11.88 15.44 22.95
C TYR A 144 10.70 16.13 22.28
N ARG A 145 10.30 17.32 22.77
CA ARG A 145 9.32 18.18 22.12
C ARG A 145 9.80 18.60 20.74
N ASP A 146 11.08 18.97 20.62
CA ASP A 146 11.64 19.41 19.35
C ASP A 146 11.83 18.25 18.37
N ILE A 147 12.20 17.07 18.85
CA ILE A 147 12.20 15.84 18.04
C ILE A 147 10.80 15.57 17.48
N TRP A 148 9.78 15.62 18.33
CA TRP A 148 8.40 15.41 17.92
C TRP A 148 7.92 16.47 16.92
N ARG A 149 8.26 17.74 17.16
CA ARG A 149 7.91 18.85 16.26
C ARG A 149 8.54 18.68 14.87
N ARG A 150 9.84 18.40 14.82
CA ARG A 150 10.56 18.14 13.55
C ARG A 150 9.97 16.95 12.80
N TRP A 151 9.55 15.91 13.53
CA TRP A 151 8.85 14.78 12.91
C TRP A 151 7.55 15.22 12.24
N LEU A 152 6.70 15.98 12.95
CA LEU A 152 5.44 16.49 12.38
C LEU A 152 5.67 17.35 11.15
N GLU A 153 6.70 18.21 11.17
CA GLU A 153 7.08 19.05 10.02
C GLU A 153 7.57 18.20 8.83
N THR A 154 8.35 17.14 9.09
CA THR A 154 8.93 16.27 8.05
C THR A 154 7.92 15.25 7.50
N LYS A 155 6.93 14.87 8.31
CA LYS A 155 5.99 13.80 7.99
C LYS A 155 5.14 14.10 6.76
N GLY A 156 4.77 15.37 6.58
CA GLY A 156 3.74 15.80 5.63
C GLY A 156 2.33 15.47 6.13
N PRO A 157 1.28 15.97 5.44
CA PRO A 157 -0.11 15.72 5.83
C PRO A 157 -0.46 14.22 5.73
N ASP A 158 -1.30 13.75 6.66
CA ASP A 158 -1.90 12.42 6.56
C ASP A 158 -2.95 12.45 5.44
N ILE A 159 -2.63 11.83 4.31
CA ILE A 159 -3.55 11.74 3.17
C ILE A 159 -4.61 10.69 3.51
N VAL A 160 -5.77 11.15 3.97
CA VAL A 160 -6.97 10.31 4.12
C VAL A 160 -7.70 10.33 2.78
N ILE A 161 -7.73 9.19 2.09
CA ILE A 161 -8.56 9.00 0.90
C ILE A 161 -9.93 8.53 1.39
N SER A 162 -10.88 9.45 1.53
CA SER A 162 -12.29 9.12 1.78
C SER A 162 -13.02 8.95 0.43
N PHE A 163 -13.73 7.83 0.27
CA PHE A 163 -14.70 7.68 -0.82
C PHE A 163 -16.08 8.01 -0.24
N GLU A 164 -16.76 8.99 -0.84
CA GLU A 164 -18.18 9.27 -0.60
C GLU A 164 -19.07 8.37 -1.47
#